data_AF-A0A7C9EKZ9-F1
#
_entry.id   AF-A0A7C9EKZ9-F1
#
_cell.length_a   1.000
_cell.length_b   1.000
_cell.length_c   1.000
_cell.angle_alpha   90.00
_cell.angle_beta   90.00
_cell.angle_gamma   90.00
#
_symmetry.space_group_name_H-M   'P 1'
#
loop_
_entity.id
_entity.type
_entity.pdbx_description
1 polymer ?
#
loop_
_entity_poly.entity_id
_entity_poly.type
_entity_poly.pdbx_seq_one_letter_code
_entity_poly.pdbx_strand_id
1 'polypeptide(L)'
;HLKRHLDRYPQRPSGVEIGELGSDVGEDFVFNMNELRKEIVLYIVEGAHSFAIVKEKGFRRMMSKANSDFVPFSRSTAKRELLSMYVGDRDKVKDMILKAP
;
A
#
# COMPACT_ATOMS: atom_id res chain seq x y z
N HIS A 1 -30.17 -5.42 -6.83
CA HIS A 1 -29.65 -4.04 -6.67
C HIS A 1 -28.14 -3.92 -6.95
N LEU A 2 -27.33 -4.91 -6.56
CA LEU A 2 -25.87 -4.94 -6.80
C LEU A 2 -25.41 -4.92 -8.27
N LYS A 3 -26.21 -5.48 -9.19
CA LYS A 3 -25.80 -5.65 -10.61
C LYS A 3 -25.60 -4.32 -11.37
N ARG A 4 -26.22 -3.21 -10.91
CA ARG A 4 -26.18 -1.90 -11.60
C ARG A 4 -24.95 -1.04 -11.27
N HIS A 5 -24.04 -1.51 -10.41
CA HIS A 5 -22.87 -0.74 -10.01
C HIS A 5 -21.59 -1.15 -10.74
N LEU A 6 -21.58 -2.30 -11.41
CA LEU A 6 -20.41 -2.79 -12.15
C LEU A 6 -20.23 -2.08 -13.49
N ASP A 7 -21.30 -1.59 -14.10
CA ASP A 7 -21.27 -0.98 -15.44
C ASP A 7 -20.81 0.50 -15.46
N ARG A 8 -20.44 1.07 -14.30
CA ARG A 8 -20.18 2.52 -14.17
C ARG A 8 -18.71 2.94 -14.13
N TYR A 9 -17.77 2.01 -14.32
CA TYR A 9 -16.34 2.33 -14.38
C TYR A 9 -15.69 1.81 -15.67
N PRO A 10 -15.76 2.58 -16.77
CA PRO A 10 -14.89 2.34 -17.91
C PRO A 10 -13.49 2.86 -17.56
N GLN A 11 -12.47 2.01 -17.77
CA GLN A 11 -11.03 2.29 -17.59
C GLN A 11 -10.52 2.27 -16.14
N ARG A 12 -10.49 1.07 -15.52
CA ARG A 12 -9.47 0.80 -14.50
C ARG A 12 -8.15 0.64 -15.26
N PRO A 13 -7.08 1.39 -14.96
CA PRO A 13 -5.77 1.11 -15.52
C PRO A 13 -5.47 -0.38 -15.27
N SER A 14 -4.89 -1.06 -16.27
CA SER A 14 -4.33 -2.39 -16.10
C SER A 14 -3.52 -2.38 -14.81
N GLY A 15 -3.85 -3.31 -13.91
CA GLY A 15 -3.30 -3.34 -12.56
C GLY A 15 -1.79 -3.18 -12.55
N VAL A 16 -1.31 -2.51 -11.50
CA VAL A 16 0.09 -2.56 -11.09
C VAL A 16 0.53 -4.02 -11.16
N GLU A 17 1.64 -4.29 -11.86
CA GLU A 17 2.26 -5.62 -11.86
C GLU A 17 2.36 -6.05 -10.40
N ILE A 18 1.64 -7.12 -10.06
CA ILE A 18 1.83 -7.79 -8.78
C ILE A 18 3.30 -8.20 -8.82
N GLY A 19 4.13 -7.47 -8.08
CA GLY A 19 5.57 -7.65 -8.07
C GLY A 19 5.88 -9.14 -8.02
N GLU A 20 6.76 -9.57 -8.91
CA GLU A 20 7.18 -10.96 -9.08
C GLU A 20 7.26 -11.62 -7.70
N LEU A 21 6.40 -12.60 -7.45
CA LEU A 21 6.62 -13.56 -6.38
C LEU A 21 7.91 -14.28 -6.75
N GLY A 22 9.03 -13.67 -6.34
CA GLY A 22 10.34 -14.25 -6.46
C GLY A 22 10.25 -15.64 -5.86
N SER A 23 10.31 -16.64 -6.73
CA SER A 23 10.55 -18.02 -6.35
C SER A 23 12.00 -18.11 -5.90
N ASP A 24 12.33 -17.46 -4.79
CA ASP A 24 13.65 -17.59 -4.19
C ASP A 24 13.62 -18.84 -3.32
N VAL A 25 14.20 -19.89 -3.88
CA VAL A 25 14.41 -21.16 -3.22
C VAL A 25 15.49 -20.94 -2.17
N GLY A 26 15.11 -20.65 -0.92
CA GLY A 26 15.98 -20.86 0.23
C GLY A 26 16.11 -19.74 1.27
N GLU A 27 15.41 -18.62 1.16
CA GLU A 27 15.39 -17.61 2.24
C GLU A 27 14.13 -17.77 3.10
N ASP A 28 14.32 -17.91 4.41
CA ASP A 28 13.21 -17.85 5.37
C ASP A 28 12.54 -16.48 5.24
N PHE A 29 11.29 -16.45 4.77
CA PHE A 29 10.53 -15.21 4.68
C PHE A 29 10.34 -14.61 6.08
N VAL A 30 11.02 -13.50 6.36
CA VAL A 30 10.86 -12.73 7.60
C VAL A 30 9.82 -11.65 7.38
N PHE A 31 8.70 -11.76 8.09
CA PHE A 31 7.64 -10.75 8.01
C PHE A 31 8.12 -9.38 8.52
N ASN A 32 8.05 -8.37 7.64
CA ASN A 32 8.36 -6.99 7.97
C ASN A 32 7.09 -6.11 8.03
N MET A 33 6.66 -5.79 9.26
CA MET A 33 5.48 -4.94 9.49
C MET A 33 5.64 -3.52 8.92
N ASN A 34 6.86 -3.00 8.80
CA ASN A 34 7.08 -1.66 8.24
C ASN A 34 6.91 -1.64 6.73
N GLU A 35 7.36 -2.69 6.03
CA GLU A 35 7.12 -2.84 4.59
C GLU A 35 5.63 -3.02 4.31
N LEU A 36 4.96 -3.92 5.04
CA LEU A 36 3.51 -4.08 4.91
C LEU A 36 2.76 -2.75 5.13
N ARG A 37 3.21 -1.91 6.07
CA ARG A 37 2.59 -0.60 6.30
C ARG A 37 2.74 0.33 5.10
N LYS A 38 3.89 0.34 4.43
CA LYS A 38 4.10 1.13 3.20
C LYS A 38 3.17 0.65 2.09
N GLU A 39 3.06 -0.67 1.90
CA GLU A 39 2.15 -1.26 0.93
C GLU A 39 0.68 -0.91 1.20
N ILE A 40 0.23 -0.96 2.46
CA ILE A 40 -1.13 -0.52 2.81
C ILE A 40 -1.34 0.96 2.50
N VAL A 41 -0.32 1.80 2.69
CA VAL A 41 -0.42 3.23 2.38
C VAL A 41 -0.47 3.48 0.87
N LEU A 42 0.31 2.74 0.07
CA LEU A 42 0.21 2.77 -1.38
C LEU A 42 -1.17 2.33 -1.86
N TYR A 43 -1.70 1.23 -1.33
CA TYR A 43 -3.09 0.80 -1.58
C TYR A 43 -4.11 1.90 -1.29
N ILE A 44 -3.94 2.66 -0.19
CA ILE A 44 -4.84 3.78 0.14
C ILE A 44 -4.75 4.90 -0.91
N VAL A 45 -3.54 5.25 -1.35
CA VAL A 45 -3.30 6.34 -2.32
C VAL A 45 -3.81 5.94 -3.70
N GLU A 46 -3.41 4.77 -4.19
CA GLU A 46 -3.79 4.24 -5.51
C GLU A 46 -5.31 4.02 -5.61
N GLY A 47 -5.92 3.51 -4.54
CA GLY A 47 -7.37 3.29 -4.47
C GLY A 47 -8.19 4.55 -4.17
N ALA A 48 -7.55 5.72 -4.00
CA ALA A 48 -8.18 6.95 -3.54
C ALA A 48 -9.06 6.73 -2.28
N HIS A 49 -8.61 5.85 -1.39
CA HIS A 49 -9.34 5.47 -0.19
C HIS A 49 -9.15 6.50 0.93
N SER A 50 -10.12 6.56 1.84
CA SER A 50 -9.94 7.28 3.09
C SER A 50 -8.93 6.57 3.97
N PHE A 51 -8.00 7.31 4.60
CA PHE A 51 -7.13 6.76 5.65
C PHE A 51 -7.91 6.10 6.78
N ALA A 52 -9.21 6.37 6.93
CA ALA A 52 -10.07 5.70 7.90
C ALA A 52 -10.19 4.19 7.67
N ILE A 53 -9.90 3.68 6.46
CA ILE A 53 -10.00 2.26 6.11
C ILE A 53 -9.18 1.37 7.05
N VAL A 54 -8.02 1.83 7.55
CA VAL A 54 -7.17 1.08 8.50
C VAL A 54 -7.84 0.85 9.87
N LYS A 55 -8.90 1.61 10.16
CA LYS A 55 -9.72 1.45 11.37
C LYS A 55 -10.96 0.59 11.15
N GLU A 56 -11.33 0.32 9.90
CA GLU A 56 -12.53 -0.45 9.61
C GLU A 56 -12.39 -1.89 10.11
N LYS A 57 -13.46 -2.40 10.71
CA LYS A 57 -13.49 -3.76 11.26
C LYS A 57 -13.24 -4.80 10.18
N GLY A 58 -13.78 -4.59 8.97
CA GLY A 58 -13.59 -5.48 7.83
C GLY A 58 -12.13 -5.56 7.40
N PHE A 59 -11.50 -4.40 7.21
CA PHE A 59 -10.08 -4.29 6.88
C PHE A 59 -9.20 -5.00 7.92
N ARG A 60 -9.39 -4.69 9.21
CA ARG A 60 -8.61 -5.30 10.29
C ARG A 60 -8.78 -6.82 10.35
N ARG A 61 -10.02 -7.30 10.23
CA ARG A 61 -10.31 -8.74 10.20
C ARG A 61 -9.63 -9.43 9.04
N MET A 62 -9.65 -8.83 7.86
CA MET A 62 -8.99 -9.34 6.66
C MET A 62 -7.48 -9.45 6.89
N MET A 63 -6.84 -8.37 7.31
CA MET A 63 -5.39 -8.32 7.53
C MET A 63 -4.93 -9.30 8.62
N SER A 64 -5.62 -9.35 9.76
CA SER A 64 -5.30 -10.31 10.83
C SER A 64 -5.54 -11.77 10.45
N LYS A 65 -6.36 -12.05 9.44
CA LYS A 65 -6.52 -13.41 8.89
C LYS A 65 -5.51 -13.76 7.82
N ALA A 66 -5.04 -12.75 7.08
CA ALA A 66 -3.96 -12.92 6.11
C ALA A 66 -2.61 -13.13 6.80
N ASN A 67 -2.35 -12.44 7.91
CA ASN A 67 -1.12 -12.57 8.68
C ASN A 67 -1.38 -12.35 10.19
N SER A 68 -0.95 -13.30 11.03
CA SER A 68 -1.09 -13.22 12.49
C SER A 68 -0.26 -12.11 13.13
N ASP A 69 0.86 -11.76 12.51
CA ASP A 69 1.82 -10.78 13.01
C ASP A 69 1.43 -9.35 12.62
N PHE A 70 0.34 -9.20 11.86
CA PHE A 70 -0.20 -7.89 11.52
C PHE A 70 -0.70 -7.15 12.77
N VAL A 71 -0.13 -5.97 13.00
CA VAL A 71 -0.55 -5.07 14.08
C VAL A 71 -1.39 -3.92 13.50
N PRO A 72 -2.68 -3.78 13.89
CA PRO A 72 -3.49 -2.65 13.45
C PRO A 72 -2.89 -1.31 13.85
N PHE A 73 -2.90 -0.34 12.94
CA PHE A 73 -2.36 1.00 13.19
C PHE A 73 -3.42 2.09 13.01
N SER A 74 -3.03 3.31 13.36
CA SER A 74 -3.92 4.47 13.37
C SER A 74 -3.88 5.24 12.05
N ARG A 75 -4.91 6.07 11.82
CA ARG A 75 -4.94 7.01 10.67
C ARG A 75 -3.75 7.96 10.67
N SER A 76 -3.33 8.45 11.84
CA SER A 76 -2.18 9.36 11.95
C SER A 76 -0.88 8.65 11.61
N THR A 77 -0.73 7.39 12.03
CA THR A 77 0.40 6.55 11.61
C THR A 77 0.44 6.38 10.09
N ALA A 78 -0.70 6.08 9.45
CA ALA A 78 -0.81 5.97 8.00
C ALA A 78 -0.39 7.26 7.26
N LYS A 79 -0.89 8.41 7.74
CA LYS A 79 -0.54 9.72 7.18
C LYS A 79 0.95 10.04 7.35
N ARG A 80 1.53 9.74 8.51
CA ARG A 80 2.95 9.98 8.77
C ARG A 80 3.83 9.14 7.85
N GLU A 81 3.48 7.88 7.66
CA GLU A 81 4.19 6.98 6.73
C GLU A 81 4.14 7.53 5.31
N LEU A 82 2.96 7.95 4.82
CA LEU A 82 2.83 8.57 3.50
C LEU A 82 3.72 9.81 3.34
N LEU A 83 3.69 10.72 4.31
CA LEU A 83 4.51 11.92 4.26
C LEU A 83 6.01 11.58 4.27
N SER A 84 6.40 10.56 5.03
CA SER A 84 7.79 10.09 5.05
C SER A 84 8.22 9.53 3.70
N MET A 85 7.35 8.74 3.04
CA MET A 85 7.61 8.22 1.69
C MET A 85 7.73 9.36 0.68
N TYR A 86 6.77 10.29 0.68
CA TYR A 86 6.80 11.47 -0.19
C TYR A 86 8.08 12.28 -0.04
N VAL A 87 8.53 12.55 1.19
CA VAL A 87 9.77 13.29 1.44
C VAL A 87 10.97 12.53 0.85
N GLY A 88 11.04 11.22 1.07
CA GLY A 88 12.11 10.39 0.52
C GLY A 88 12.13 10.42 -1.02
N ASP A 89 10.98 10.28 -1.66
CA ASP A 89 10.89 10.27 -3.13
C ASP A 89 11.12 11.66 -3.73
N ARG A 90 10.64 12.72 -3.08
CA ARG A 90 10.96 14.11 -3.44
C ARG A 90 12.46 14.35 -3.42
N ASP A 91 13.14 13.91 -2.37
CA ASP A 91 14.58 14.15 -2.22
C ASP A 91 15.38 13.34 -3.26
N LYS A 92 14.99 12.08 -3.53
CA LYS A 92 15.55 11.29 -4.64
C LYS A 92 15.38 12.00 -5.99
N VAL A 93 14.18 12.50 -6.29
CA VAL A 93 13.90 13.20 -7.55
C VAL A 93 14.73 14.48 -7.65
N LYS A 94 14.84 15.24 -6.57
CA LYS A 94 15.67 16.43 -6.51
C LYS A 94 17.14 16.10 -6.79
N ASP A 95 17.66 15.04 -6.19
CA ASP A 95 19.04 14.59 -6.43
C ASP A 95 19.27 14.14 -7.87
N MET A 96 18.29 13.46 -8.48
CA MET A 96 18.35 13.09 -9.91
C MET A 96 18.39 14.32 -10.82
N ILE A 97 17.59 15.34 -10.53
CA ILE A 97 17.57 16.59 -11.30
C ILE A 97 18.90 17.34 -11.18
N LEU A 98 19.49 17.41 -9.98
CA LEU A 98 20.77 18.10 -9.76
C LEU A 98 21.96 17.39 -10.43
N LYS A 99 21.86 16.08 -10.65
CA LYS A 99 22.89 15.27 -11.31
C LYS A 99 22.65 15.12 -12.82
N ALA A 100 21.54 15.63 -13.34
CA ALA A 100 21.27 15.61 -14.77
C ALA A 100 22.30 16.50 -15.51
N PRO A 101 22.92 16.02 -16.61
CA PRO A 101 23.91 16.76 -17.37
C PRO A 101 23.32 17.99 -18.10
#